data_AF-A0A7C2SSA5-F1
#
_entry.id   AF-A0A7C2SSA5-F1
#
_cell.length_a   1.000
_cell.length_b   1.000
_cell.length_c   1.000
_cell.angle_alpha   90.00
_cell.angle_beta   90.00
_cell.angle_gamma   90.00
#
_symmetry.space_group_name_H-M   'P 1'
#
loop_
_entity.id
_entity.type
_entity.pdbx_description
1 polymer ?
#
loop_
_entity_poly.entity_id
_entity_poly.type
_entity_poly.pdbx_seq_one_letter_code
_entity_poly.pdbx_strand_id
1 'polypeptide(L)'
;MVSEKFGRCQYFLIVDSGTMKFEAVSNLGEQMQNGAGPKAAELIINKGAEVLLTGHVGDKAEDALKRSGIRIVDGFTGNEKVKDALNNYLKTKEN
;
A
#
# COMPACT_ATOMS: atom_id res chain seq x y z
N MET A 1 2.38 9.71 -7.75
CA MET A 1 1.04 9.75 -7.13
C MET A 1 0.76 8.42 -6.45
N VAL A 2 -0.18 8.36 -5.53
CA VAL A 2 -0.68 7.09 -4.98
C VAL A 2 -1.39 6.34 -6.10
N SER A 3 -1.06 5.06 -6.32
CA SER A 3 -1.64 4.29 -7.41
C SER A 3 -3.08 3.89 -7.11
N GLU A 4 -3.93 3.95 -8.13
CA GLU A 4 -5.30 3.43 -8.09
C GLU A 4 -5.36 1.90 -7.96
N LYS A 5 -4.30 1.19 -8.35
CA LYS A 5 -4.31 -0.28 -8.48
C LYS A 5 -3.27 -0.89 -7.57
N PHE A 6 -3.67 -1.41 -6.40
CA PHE A 6 -2.76 -2.00 -5.43
C PHE A 6 -1.84 -3.07 -6.03
N GLY A 7 -2.43 -4.15 -6.58
CA GLY A 7 -1.66 -5.30 -7.04
C GLY A 7 -0.73 -5.03 -8.23
N ARG A 8 -0.99 -3.95 -8.98
CA ARG A 8 -0.29 -3.62 -10.23
C ARG A 8 0.36 -2.24 -10.21
N CYS A 9 0.52 -1.64 -9.03
CA CYS A 9 1.35 -0.44 -8.94
C CYS A 9 2.79 -0.82 -9.31
N GLN A 10 3.59 0.16 -9.73
CA GLN A 10 5.00 -0.06 -10.08
C GLN A 10 5.86 -0.30 -8.83
N TYR A 11 5.59 0.48 -7.78
CA TYR A 11 6.40 0.50 -6.56
C TYR A 11 5.52 0.63 -5.32
N PHE A 12 6.03 0.08 -4.22
CA PHE A 12 5.59 0.39 -2.87
C PHE A 12 6.64 1.26 -2.20
N LEU A 13 6.19 2.29 -1.48
CA LEU A 13 7.05 3.06 -0.59
C LEU A 13 6.78 2.57 0.83
N ILE A 14 7.78 1.92 1.44
CA ILE A 14 7.71 1.46 2.83
C ILE A 14 8.27 2.58 3.69
N VAL A 15 7.45 3.13 4.57
CA VAL A 15 7.79 4.35 5.33
C VAL A 15 7.75 4.07 6.82
N ASP A 16 8.81 4.46 7.53
CA ASP A 16 8.82 4.54 8.99
C ASP A 16 8.16 5.87 9.40
N SER A 17 7.01 5.81 10.08
CA SER A 17 6.29 7.01 10.49
C SER A 17 6.96 7.79 11.63
N GLY A 18 7.85 7.16 12.40
CA GLY A 18 8.59 7.83 13.47
C GLY A 18 9.78 8.63 12.95
N THR A 19 10.45 8.15 11.89
CA THR A 19 11.63 8.82 11.33
C THR A 19 11.43 9.45 9.96
N MET A 20 10.30 9.19 9.30
CA MET A 20 9.99 9.57 7.91
C MET A 20 11.00 9.05 6.88
N LYS A 21 11.78 8.02 7.24
CA LYS A 21 12.66 7.33 6.30
C LYS A 21 11.81 6.39 5.47
N PHE A 22 12.19 6.22 4.21
CA PHE A 22 11.47 5.33 3.33
C PHE A 22 12.42 4.57 2.41
N GLU A 23 11.96 3.40 1.96
CA GLU A 23 12.55 2.66 0.86
C GLU A 23 11.51 2.47 -0.26
N ALA A 24 11.97 2.49 -1.50
CA ALA A 24 11.16 2.13 -2.65
C ALA A 24 11.40 0.67 -3.02
N VAL A 25 10.32 -0.09 -3.15
CA VAL A 25 10.35 -1.52 -3.45
C VAL A 25 9.58 -1.76 -4.73
N SER A 26 10.23 -2.31 -5.75
CA SER A 26 9.57 -2.68 -7.00
C SER A 26 8.52 -3.76 -6.77
N ASN A 27 7.35 -3.59 -7.38
CA ASN A 27 6.28 -4.57 -7.33
C ASN A 27 6.34 -5.49 -8.56
N LEU A 28 6.74 -6.74 -8.35
CA LEU A 28 6.74 -7.75 -9.42
C LEU A 28 5.32 -7.99 -9.99
N GLY A 29 4.27 -7.68 -9.22
CA GLY A 29 2.87 -7.79 -9.62
C GLY A 29 2.47 -6.91 -10.80
N GLU A 30 3.21 -5.83 -11.08
CA GLU A 30 2.95 -4.95 -12.24
C GLU A 30 2.88 -5.74 -13.55
N GLN A 31 3.84 -6.65 -13.76
CA GLN A 31 4.02 -7.39 -15.02
C GLN A 31 3.27 -8.74 -15.04
N MET A 32 2.64 -9.14 -13.94
CA MET A 32 2.01 -10.47 -13.83
C MET A 32 0.66 -10.52 -14.55
N GLN A 33 0.41 -11.52 -15.39
CA GLN A 33 -0.91 -11.69 -16.01
C GLN A 33 -2.00 -11.98 -14.96
N ASN A 34 -1.71 -12.84 -13.99
CA ASN A 34 -2.62 -13.25 -12.91
C ASN A 34 -1.90 -13.23 -11.55
N GLY A 35 -2.65 -13.14 -10.46
CA GLY A 35 -2.07 -13.27 -9.11
C GLY A 35 -1.29 -12.05 -8.59
N ALA A 36 -1.35 -10.92 -9.29
CA ALA A 36 -0.66 -9.68 -8.91
C ALA A 36 -1.03 -9.19 -7.50
N GLY A 37 -2.34 -9.20 -7.17
CA GLY A 37 -2.84 -8.77 -5.86
C GLY A 37 -2.28 -9.59 -4.69
N PRO A 38 -2.47 -10.93 -4.66
CA PRO A 38 -1.90 -11.78 -3.61
C PRO A 38 -0.37 -11.64 -3.49
N LYS A 39 0.35 -11.51 -4.61
CA LYS A 39 1.81 -11.35 -4.57
C LYS A 39 2.24 -10.01 -3.96
N ALA A 40 1.53 -8.93 -4.30
CA ALA A 40 1.72 -7.63 -3.67
C ALA A 40 1.40 -7.68 -2.17
N ALA A 41 0.32 -8.34 -1.77
CA ALA A 41 -0.03 -8.50 -0.35
C ALA A 41 1.07 -9.22 0.42
N GLU A 42 1.59 -10.34 -0.10
CA GLU A 42 2.72 -11.07 0.48
C GLU A 42 3.94 -10.16 0.68
N LEU A 43 4.28 -9.33 -0.31
CA LEU A 43 5.40 -8.39 -0.21
C LEU A 43 5.20 -7.39 0.94
N ILE A 44 4.01 -6.80 1.05
CA ILE A 44 3.69 -5.83 2.10
C ILE A 44 3.73 -6.47 3.49
N ILE A 45 3.18 -7.69 3.62
CA ILE A 45 3.19 -8.47 4.87
C ILE A 45 4.62 -8.76 5.29
N ASN A 46 5.47 -9.23 4.37
CA ASN A 46 6.86 -9.55 4.65
C ASN A 46 7.71 -8.32 5.01
N LYS A 47 7.30 -7.13 4.55
CA LYS A 47 7.91 -5.85 4.95
C LYS A 47 7.46 -5.37 6.34
N GLY A 48 6.52 -6.08 6.98
CA GLY A 48 6.03 -5.74 8.32
C GLY A 48 5.22 -4.44 8.36
N ALA A 49 4.61 -4.04 7.24
CA ALA A 49 3.80 -2.84 7.21
C ALA A 49 2.51 -3.04 8.02
N GLU A 50 2.11 -2.03 8.79
CA GLU A 50 0.87 -2.05 9.58
C GLU A 50 -0.30 -1.40 8.86
N VAL A 51 -0.01 -0.52 7.90
CA VAL A 51 -0.98 0.31 7.19
C VAL A 51 -0.63 0.32 5.70
N LEU A 52 -1.65 0.16 4.85
CA LEU A 52 -1.56 0.31 3.41
C LEU A 52 -2.41 1.49 2.95
N LEU A 53 -1.78 2.47 2.28
CA LEU A 53 -2.47 3.55 1.56
C LEU A 53 -2.50 3.21 0.06
N THR A 54 -3.68 3.07 -0.54
CA THR A 54 -3.78 2.65 -1.95
C THR A 54 -5.12 3.00 -2.58
N GLY A 55 -5.30 2.87 -3.88
CA GLY A 55 -6.61 3.06 -4.52
C GLY A 55 -7.58 1.92 -4.24
N HIS A 56 -7.54 0.90 -5.07
CA HIS A 56 -8.41 -0.28 -5.01
C HIS A 56 -7.58 -1.55 -4.75
N VAL A 57 -8.08 -2.36 -3.82
CA VAL A 57 -7.57 -3.70 -3.50
C VAL A 57 -8.61 -4.72 -3.94
N GLY A 58 -8.19 -5.78 -4.64
CA GLY A 58 -9.12 -6.87 -4.98
C GLY A 58 -9.25 -7.89 -3.86
N ASP A 59 -10.40 -8.58 -3.80
CA ASP A 59 -10.85 -9.45 -2.70
C ASP A 59 -9.75 -10.34 -2.12
N LYS A 60 -9.02 -11.09 -2.98
CA LYS A 60 -7.98 -12.02 -2.52
C LYS A 60 -6.82 -11.34 -1.79
N ALA A 61 -6.44 -10.14 -2.23
CA ALA A 61 -5.37 -9.38 -1.61
C ALA A 61 -5.86 -8.72 -0.32
N GLU A 62 -7.07 -8.16 -0.35
CA GLU A 62 -7.71 -7.55 0.81
C GLU A 62 -7.86 -8.55 1.96
N ASP A 63 -8.35 -9.75 1.65
CA ASP A 63 -8.46 -10.87 2.59
C ASP A 63 -7.12 -11.22 3.23
N ALA A 64 -6.04 -11.28 2.44
CA ALA A 64 -4.71 -11.62 2.94
C ALA A 64 -4.19 -10.53 3.89
N LEU A 65 -4.29 -9.26 3.48
CA LEU A 65 -3.86 -8.09 4.26
C LEU A 65 -4.65 -7.97 5.58
N LYS A 66 -5.97 -8.15 5.53
CA LYS A 66 -6.82 -8.10 6.73
C LYS A 66 -6.47 -9.22 7.72
N ARG A 67 -6.25 -10.45 7.24
CA ARG A 67 -5.86 -11.58 8.09
C ARG A 67 -4.49 -11.38 8.76
N SER A 68 -3.58 -10.62 8.14
CA SER A 68 -2.30 -10.25 8.75
C SER A 68 -2.38 -9.00 9.65
N GLY A 69 -3.58 -8.46 9.89
CA GLY A 69 -3.78 -7.28 10.74
C GLY A 69 -3.42 -5.95 10.08
N ILE A 70 -3.23 -5.90 8.76
CA ILE A 70 -2.88 -4.68 8.04
C ILE A 70 -4.12 -3.84 7.82
N ARG A 71 -4.08 -2.59 8.28
CA ARG A 71 -5.15 -1.62 8.03
C ARG A 71 -5.05 -1.11 6.59
N ILE A 72 -6.12 -1.27 5.84
CA ILE A 72 -6.23 -0.73 4.48
C ILE A 72 -6.93 0.63 4.57
N VAL A 73 -6.34 1.63 3.94
CA VAL A 73 -6.93 2.94 3.68
C VAL A 73 -6.96 3.10 2.17
N ASP A 74 -8.16 2.93 1.61
CA ASP A 74 -8.42 2.88 0.18
C ASP A 74 -9.10 4.17 -0.33
N GLY A 75 -9.40 4.20 -1.64
CA GLY A 75 -10.14 5.31 -2.27
C GLY A 75 -9.28 6.34 -3.01
N PHE A 76 -7.96 6.17 -3.06
CA PHE A 76 -7.06 7.05 -3.81
C PHE A 76 -7.23 6.88 -5.34
N THR A 77 -7.39 7.99 -6.06
CA THR A 77 -7.73 8.03 -7.50
C THR A 77 -6.56 8.47 -8.41
N GLY A 78 -5.31 8.20 -8.01
CA GLY A 78 -4.16 8.54 -8.86
C GLY A 78 -3.78 10.02 -8.88
N ASN A 79 -4.53 10.90 -8.22
CA ASN A 79 -4.32 12.36 -8.27
C ASN A 79 -3.54 12.90 -7.06
N GLU A 80 -3.50 12.15 -5.96
CA GLU A 80 -2.82 12.58 -4.73
C GLU A 80 -1.34 12.16 -4.73
N LYS A 81 -0.49 13.08 -4.28
CA LYS A 81 0.92 12.78 -4.06
C LYS A 81 1.05 11.87 -2.84
N VAL A 82 2.01 10.95 -2.88
CA VAL A 82 2.27 10.02 -1.77
C VAL A 82 2.53 10.79 -0.46
N LYS A 83 3.31 11.87 -0.52
CA LYS A 83 3.62 12.69 0.66
C LYS A 83 2.36 13.30 1.29
N ASP A 84 1.43 13.76 0.46
CA ASP A 84 0.20 14.40 0.94
C ASP A 84 -0.73 13.35 1.57
N ALA A 85 -0.88 12.19 0.92
CA ALA A 85 -1.61 11.04 1.44
C ALA A 85 -1.08 10.59 2.82
N LEU A 86 0.25 10.45 2.94
CA LEU A 86 0.91 10.08 4.19
C LEU A 86 0.66 11.13 5.29
N ASN A 87 0.89 12.40 4.99
CA ASN A 87 0.69 13.48 5.97
C ASN A 87 -0.76 13.56 6.46
N ASN A 88 -1.72 13.40 5.55
CA ASN A 88 -3.13 13.40 5.91
C ASN A 88 -3.47 12.22 6.82
N TYR A 89 -2.96 11.01 6.52
CA TYR A 89 -3.14 9.85 7.39
C TYR A 89 -2.56 10.08 8.79
N LEU A 90 -1.32 10.58 8.89
CA LEU A 90 -0.66 10.82 10.19
C LEU A 90 -1.43 11.83 11.04
N LYS A 91 -1.94 12.92 10.45
CA LYS A 91 -2.78 13.90 11.17
C LYS A 91 -4.05 13.30 11.75
N THR A 92 -4.62 12.28 11.11
CA THR A 92 -5.82 11.61 11.64
C THR A 92 -5.54 10.68 12.82
N LYS A 93 -4.27 10.29 13.05
CA LYS A 93 -3.86 9.50 14.22
C LYS A 93 -3.60 10.36 15.46
N GLU A 94 -3.33 11.65 15.29
CA GLU A 94 -3.02 12.58 16.39
C GLU A 94 -4.26 13.19 17.06
N ASN A 95 -5.46 12.93 16.52
CA ASN A 95 -6.76 13.34 17.08
C ASN A 95 -7.48 12.14 17.69
#